data_AF-A0A1G2DU78-F1
#
_entry.id   AF-A0A1G2DU78-F1
#
_cell.length_a   1.000
_cell.length_b   1.000
_cell.length_c   1.000
_cell.angle_alpha   90.00
_cell.angle_beta   90.00
_cell.angle_gamma   90.00
#
_symmetry.space_group_name_H-M   'P 1'
#
loop_
_entity.id
_entity.type
_entity.pdbx_description
1 polymer ?
#
loop_
_entity_poly.entity_id
_entity_poly.type
_entity_poly.pdbx_seq_one_letter_code
_entity_poly.pdbx_strand_id
1 'polypeptide(L)'
;MKAIFDIFLVSEYIRAVETAGLLNIPHAQWTLDFNLRERVNGNSGTKTEEERRKALGEALKVLDAEPYFWAPPGAESYTELCERLRIPLAMLHRECESKRVLCVCHGEVMWGFRILLERLSQDQFKKLHISEKDFNRIHNGQVLHYTRRNPETGRMADHANWLRMVRPTEDPVWDSGWQEIARPFYSNKDLLKIARHVPLLVEK
;
A
#
# COMPACT_ATOMS: atom_id res chain seq x y z
N MET A 1 -10.50 23.58 20.20
CA MET A 1 -10.83 23.16 18.81
C MET A 1 -10.67 21.65 18.72
N LYS A 2 -11.60 20.95 18.07
CA LYS A 2 -11.51 19.48 17.91
C LYS A 2 -10.40 19.16 16.90
N ALA A 3 -9.59 18.13 17.17
CA ALA A 3 -8.52 17.71 16.27
C ALA A 3 -9.06 17.35 14.87
N ILE A 4 -8.26 17.60 13.84
CA ILE A 4 -8.60 17.31 12.43
C ILE A 4 -8.63 15.80 12.17
N PHE A 5 -7.88 15.02 12.96
CA PHE A 5 -7.94 13.55 12.95
C PHE A 5 -8.28 13.07 14.36
N ASP A 6 -8.96 11.93 14.43
CA ASP A 6 -9.38 11.32 15.69
C ASP A 6 -8.37 10.24 16.14
N ILE A 7 -7.62 9.66 15.20
CA ILE A 7 -6.64 8.58 15.42
C ILE A 7 -5.35 8.91 14.67
N PHE A 8 -4.22 8.74 15.35
CA PHE A 8 -2.88 8.98 14.78
C PHE A 8 -2.03 7.72 14.97
N LEU A 9 -1.66 7.08 13.87
CA LEU A 9 -0.80 5.90 13.84
C LEU A 9 0.53 6.24 13.20
N VAL A 10 1.61 5.66 13.71
CA VAL A 10 2.95 5.85 13.15
C VAL A 10 3.76 4.56 13.27
N SER A 11 4.54 4.28 12.23
CA SER A 11 5.54 3.21 12.28
C SER A 11 6.61 3.47 13.34
N GLU A 12 7.10 2.43 13.99
CA GLU A 12 8.22 2.52 14.96
C GLU A 12 9.57 2.90 14.34
N TYR A 13 9.69 2.92 13.01
CA TYR A 13 10.93 3.29 12.34
C TYR A 13 11.16 4.80 12.41
N ILE A 14 12.38 5.21 12.78
CA ILE A 14 12.74 6.60 13.11
C ILE A 14 12.34 7.62 12.04
N ARG A 15 12.50 7.31 10.74
CA ARG A 15 12.08 8.24 9.67
C ARG A 15 10.59 8.58 9.71
N ALA A 16 9.74 7.60 10.04
CA ALA A 16 8.31 7.81 10.18
C ALA A 16 7.98 8.59 11.46
N VAL A 17 8.66 8.27 12.57
CA VAL A 17 8.53 8.97 13.85
C VAL A 17 8.91 10.44 13.72
N GLU A 18 10.05 10.73 13.09
CA GLU A 18 10.51 12.09 12.80
C GLU A 18 9.51 12.84 11.93
N THR A 19 9.05 12.22 10.84
CA THR A 19 8.01 12.80 9.96
C THR A 19 6.75 13.15 10.75
N ALA A 20 6.23 12.22 11.56
CA ALA A 20 5.04 12.43 12.37
C ALA A 20 5.19 13.58 13.38
N GLY A 21 6.37 13.71 14.01
CA GLY A 21 6.71 14.82 14.88
C GLY A 21 6.77 16.16 14.14
N LEU A 22 7.39 16.19 12.96
CA LEU A 22 7.54 17.38 12.13
C LEU A 22 6.22 17.89 11.53
N LEU A 23 5.19 17.04 11.40
CA LEU A 23 3.85 17.48 11.00
C LEU A 23 3.24 18.51 11.97
N ASN A 24 3.70 18.54 13.23
CA ASN A 24 3.33 19.52 14.25
C ASN A 24 1.81 19.76 14.37
N ILE A 25 1.02 18.68 14.29
CA ILE A 25 -0.44 18.75 14.34
C ILE A 25 -0.88 19.03 15.79
N PRO A 26 -1.64 20.11 16.05
CA PRO A 26 -2.08 20.45 17.41
C PRO A 26 -2.86 19.31 18.07
N HIS A 27 -2.50 18.99 19.31
CA HIS A 27 -3.13 17.96 20.14
C HIS A 27 -3.07 16.52 19.58
N ALA A 28 -2.20 16.26 18.60
CA ALA A 28 -2.01 14.90 18.09
C ALA A 28 -1.45 13.96 19.17
N GLN A 29 -2.07 12.79 19.32
CA GLN A 29 -1.62 11.73 20.21
C GLN A 29 -1.32 10.49 19.37
N TRP A 30 -0.03 10.28 19.08
CA TRP A 30 0.45 9.22 18.20
C TRP A 30 0.53 7.87 18.93
N THR A 31 0.06 6.82 18.27
CA THR A 31 0.30 5.43 18.66
C THR A 31 1.33 4.82 17.73
N LEU A 32 2.41 4.31 18.31
CA LEU A 32 3.42 3.53 17.62
C LEU A 32 2.87 2.12 17.33
N ASP A 33 3.03 1.64 16.11
CA ASP A 33 2.60 0.30 15.71
C ASP A 33 3.71 -0.40 14.90
N PHE A 34 4.24 -1.49 15.47
CA PHE A 34 5.25 -2.32 14.83
C PHE A 34 4.75 -2.98 13.54
N ASN A 35 3.43 -3.16 13.38
CA ASN A 35 2.82 -3.67 12.15
C ASN A 35 2.86 -2.66 11.01
N LEU A 36 3.28 -1.41 11.24
CA LEU A 36 3.46 -0.39 10.22
C LEU A 36 4.94 -0.22 9.82
N ARG A 37 5.86 -1.06 10.32
CA ARG A 37 7.26 -1.08 9.89
C ARG A 37 7.41 -1.33 8.38
N GLU A 38 8.47 -0.81 7.77
CA GLU A 38 8.75 -1.06 6.35
C GLU A 38 8.90 -2.57 6.07
N ARG A 39 8.60 -2.99 4.84
CA ARG A 39 8.82 -4.37 4.40
C ARG A 39 10.29 -4.75 4.58
N VAL A 40 10.54 -5.90 5.19
CA VAL A 40 11.92 -6.36 5.46
C VAL A 40 12.55 -6.82 4.15
N ASN A 41 13.66 -6.21 3.76
CA ASN A 41 14.38 -6.55 2.53
C ASN A 41 15.43 -7.69 2.72
N GLY A 42 15.45 -8.34 3.89
CA GLY A 42 16.42 -9.39 4.23
C GLY A 42 17.87 -8.95 4.07
N ASN A 43 18.74 -9.89 3.70
CA ASN A 43 20.19 -9.65 3.48
C ASN A 43 20.51 -8.72 2.29
N SER A 44 19.51 -8.11 1.66
CA SER A 44 19.67 -7.16 0.54
C SER A 44 19.59 -5.69 0.94
N GLY A 45 19.29 -5.38 2.21
CA GLY A 45 19.09 -4.01 2.70
C GLY A 45 20.33 -3.11 2.65
N THR A 46 21.53 -3.68 2.54
CA THR A 46 22.82 -2.95 2.46
C THR A 46 23.41 -2.91 1.05
N LYS A 47 22.73 -3.50 0.05
CA LYS A 47 23.23 -3.58 -1.33
C LYS A 47 22.51 -2.56 -2.21
N THR A 48 23.26 -1.88 -3.07
CA THR A 48 22.71 -1.02 -4.14
C THR A 48 21.82 -1.85 -5.07
N GLU A 49 20.93 -1.20 -5.82
CA GLU A 49 20.07 -1.88 -6.79
C GLU A 49 20.89 -2.68 -7.81
N GLU A 50 22.04 -2.15 -8.23
CA GLU A 50 22.96 -2.80 -9.15
C GLU A 50 23.64 -4.03 -8.53
N GLU A 51 24.10 -3.95 -7.28
CA GLU A 51 24.66 -5.08 -6.53
C GLU A 51 23.61 -6.15 -6.26
N ARG A 52 22.37 -5.74 -5.97
CA ARG A 52 21.22 -6.64 -5.81
C ARG A 52 20.94 -7.36 -7.13
N ARG A 53 20.96 -6.64 -8.25
CA ARG A 53 20.76 -7.20 -9.59
C ARG A 53 21.83 -8.22 -9.96
N LYS A 54 23.09 -7.91 -9.65
CA LYS A 54 24.23 -8.80 -9.88
C LYS A 54 24.22 -10.02 -8.96
N ALA A 55 23.82 -9.88 -7.70
CA ALA A 55 23.81 -10.95 -6.71
C ALA A 55 22.62 -11.92 -6.88
N LEU A 56 21.47 -11.44 -7.35
CA LEU A 56 20.27 -12.25 -7.50
C LEU A 56 20.13 -12.89 -8.89
N GLY A 57 20.80 -12.38 -9.94
CA GLY A 57 20.87 -13.05 -11.25
C GLY A 57 19.51 -13.54 -11.76
N GLU A 58 19.33 -14.86 -11.90
CA GLU A 58 18.06 -15.47 -12.34
C GLU A 58 16.90 -15.32 -11.35
N ALA A 59 17.16 -15.15 -10.05
CA ALA A 59 16.13 -14.92 -9.05
C ALA A 59 15.40 -13.57 -9.24
N LEU A 60 15.98 -12.62 -9.97
CA LEU A 60 15.26 -11.43 -10.41
C LEU A 60 14.18 -11.73 -11.45
N LYS A 61 14.39 -12.74 -12.31
CA LYS A 61 13.36 -13.17 -13.26
C LYS A 61 12.13 -13.71 -12.51
N VAL A 62 12.34 -14.31 -11.33
CA VAL A 62 11.27 -14.77 -10.44
C VAL A 62 10.60 -13.58 -9.73
N LEU A 63 11.34 -12.55 -9.31
CA LEU A 63 10.78 -11.31 -8.78
C LEU A 63 9.90 -10.60 -9.81
N ASP A 64 10.37 -10.46 -11.06
CA ASP A 64 9.60 -9.84 -12.14
C ASP A 64 8.40 -10.70 -12.56
N ALA A 65 8.50 -12.02 -12.40
CA ALA A 65 7.40 -12.94 -12.66
C ALA A 65 6.32 -12.87 -11.58
N GLU A 66 6.67 -12.90 -10.29
CA GLU A 66 5.71 -13.04 -9.20
C GLU A 66 6.10 -12.18 -7.97
N PRO A 67 6.02 -10.83 -8.07
CA PRO A 67 6.47 -9.94 -7.00
C PRO A 67 5.63 -10.04 -5.72
N TYR A 68 4.40 -10.55 -5.82
CA TYR A 68 3.49 -10.67 -4.68
C TYR A 68 3.93 -11.74 -3.66
N PHE A 69 4.43 -12.87 -4.17
CA PHE A 69 4.84 -14.01 -3.34
C PHE A 69 6.33 -14.04 -3.08
N TRP A 70 7.10 -13.30 -3.88
CA TRP A 70 8.54 -13.33 -3.79
C TRP A 70 9.07 -12.69 -2.50
N ALA A 71 9.93 -13.43 -1.79
CA ALA A 71 10.78 -12.93 -0.73
C ALA A 71 12.14 -13.61 -0.80
N PRO A 72 13.26 -12.87 -0.88
CA PRO A 72 14.57 -13.49 -0.69
C PRO A 72 14.73 -14.01 0.76
N PRO A 73 15.70 -14.89 1.03
CA PRO A 73 15.93 -15.41 2.37
C PRO A 73 16.08 -14.30 3.43
N GLY A 74 15.28 -14.39 4.49
CA GLY A 74 15.23 -13.40 5.58
C GLY A 74 14.49 -12.10 5.26
N ALA A 75 13.86 -11.99 4.09
CA ALA A 75 12.98 -10.89 3.71
C ALA A 75 11.51 -11.24 3.94
N GLU A 76 10.65 -10.23 3.81
CA GLU A 76 9.20 -10.32 3.91
C GLU A 76 8.58 -10.19 2.52
N SER A 77 7.66 -11.10 2.19
CA SER A 77 6.83 -11.06 0.99
C SER A 77 5.68 -10.06 1.14
N TYR A 78 5.02 -9.71 0.03
CA TYR A 78 3.78 -8.93 0.11
C TYR A 78 2.63 -9.71 0.77
N THR A 79 2.68 -11.05 0.74
CA THR A 79 1.71 -11.90 1.44
C THR A 79 1.83 -11.71 2.96
N GLU A 80 3.03 -11.87 3.50
CA GLU A 80 3.32 -11.68 4.94
C GLU A 80 3.07 -10.24 5.39
N LEU A 81 3.48 -9.25 4.57
CA LEU A 81 3.17 -7.85 4.80
C LEU A 81 1.65 -7.62 4.90
N CYS A 82 0.87 -8.14 3.95
CA CYS A 82 -0.58 -8.01 3.96
C CYS A 82 -1.22 -8.71 5.17
N GLU A 83 -0.69 -9.87 5.59
CA GLU A 83 -1.15 -10.56 6.80
C GLU A 83 -1.00 -9.71 8.05
N ARG A 84 0.17 -9.11 8.30
CA ARG A 84 0.33 -8.22 9.45
C ARG A 84 -0.48 -6.94 9.33
N LEU A 85 -0.64 -6.36 8.14
CA LEU A 85 -1.44 -5.14 7.94
C LEU A 85 -2.95 -5.36 8.15
N ARG A 86 -3.44 -6.59 8.11
CA ARG A 86 -4.81 -6.90 8.52
C ARG A 86 -5.05 -6.61 10.00
N ILE A 87 -4.02 -6.65 10.86
CA ILE A 87 -4.15 -6.36 12.30
C ILE A 87 -4.57 -4.90 12.54
N PRO A 88 -3.80 -3.88 12.10
CA PRO A 88 -4.23 -2.49 12.28
C PRO A 88 -5.51 -2.19 11.51
N LEU A 89 -5.73 -2.74 10.32
CA LEU A 89 -6.99 -2.55 9.59
C LEU A 89 -8.20 -3.11 10.35
N ALA A 90 -8.07 -4.28 10.99
CA ALA A 90 -9.13 -4.86 11.79
C ALA A 90 -9.42 -4.02 13.05
N MET A 91 -8.38 -3.48 13.70
CA MET A 91 -8.54 -2.53 14.80
C MET A 91 -9.29 -1.29 14.33
N LEU A 92 -8.86 -0.67 13.23
CA LEU A 92 -9.51 0.52 12.67
C LEU A 92 -10.97 0.24 12.29
N HIS A 93 -11.26 -0.91 11.70
CA HIS A 93 -12.62 -1.30 11.35
C HIS A 93 -13.52 -1.45 12.59
N ARG A 94 -13.00 -2.04 13.67
CA ARG A 94 -13.76 -2.32 14.91
C ARG A 94 -13.93 -1.09 15.80
N GLU A 95 -12.90 -0.26 15.93
CA GLU A 95 -12.81 0.76 16.98
C GLU A 95 -12.89 2.20 16.45
N CYS A 96 -12.79 2.37 15.13
CA CYS A 96 -12.66 3.67 14.48
C CYS A 96 -13.77 3.95 13.46
N GLU A 97 -14.96 3.40 13.68
CA GLU A 97 -16.13 3.74 12.88
C GLU A 97 -16.38 5.25 12.88
N SER A 98 -16.57 5.83 11.70
CA SER A 98 -16.80 7.28 11.50
C SER A 98 -15.68 8.21 12.00
N LYS A 99 -14.50 7.67 12.32
CA LYS A 99 -13.32 8.45 12.72
C LYS A 99 -12.43 8.75 11.52
N ARG A 100 -11.65 9.84 11.61
CA ARG A 100 -10.59 10.20 10.67
C ARG A 100 -9.26 9.71 11.20
N VAL A 101 -8.54 8.95 10.38
CA VAL A 101 -7.27 8.32 10.76
C VAL A 101 -6.15 8.95 9.95
N LEU A 102 -5.06 9.32 10.63
CA LEU A 102 -3.80 9.67 10.00
C LEU A 102 -2.77 8.58 10.31
N CYS A 103 -2.12 8.05 9.28
CA CYS A 103 -1.11 7.01 9.41
C CYS A 103 0.19 7.44 8.70
N VAL A 104 1.30 7.49 9.43
CA VAL A 104 2.63 7.78 8.88
C VAL A 104 3.44 6.48 8.81
N CYS A 105 3.76 6.04 7.59
CA CYS A 105 4.39 4.75 7.32
C CYS A 105 5.33 4.83 6.11
N HIS A 106 5.47 3.74 5.34
CA HIS A 106 6.48 3.58 4.30
C HIS A 106 5.89 3.12 2.98
N GLY A 107 6.69 3.16 1.91
CA GLY A 107 6.22 2.92 0.53
C GLY A 107 5.62 1.53 0.33
N GLU A 108 6.30 0.46 0.78
CA GLU A 108 5.79 -0.90 0.60
C GLU A 108 4.56 -1.14 1.50
N VAL A 109 4.53 -0.52 2.69
CA VAL A 109 3.34 -0.55 3.58
C VAL A 109 2.14 0.12 2.91
N MET A 110 2.35 1.25 2.23
CA MET A 110 1.31 1.93 1.46
C MET A 110 0.80 1.02 0.34
N TRP A 111 1.68 0.30 -0.38
CA TRP A 111 1.27 -0.74 -1.33
C TRP A 111 0.44 -1.85 -0.68
N GLY A 112 0.85 -2.33 0.50
CA GLY A 112 0.08 -3.29 1.28
C GLY A 112 -1.35 -2.79 1.58
N PHE A 113 -1.50 -1.52 1.95
CA PHE A 113 -2.82 -0.92 2.10
C PHE A 113 -3.59 -0.83 0.79
N ARG A 114 -2.96 -0.46 -0.33
CA ARG A 114 -3.61 -0.46 -1.65
C ARG A 114 -4.15 -1.83 -2.00
N ILE A 115 -3.34 -2.89 -1.84
CA ILE A 115 -3.74 -4.27 -2.10
C ILE A 115 -5.00 -4.63 -1.30
N LEU A 116 -5.01 -4.33 0.00
CA LEU A 116 -6.10 -4.72 0.89
C LEU A 116 -7.37 -3.87 0.71
N LEU A 117 -7.23 -2.55 0.60
CA LEU A 117 -8.36 -1.61 0.51
C LEU A 117 -8.98 -1.60 -0.88
N GLU A 118 -8.15 -1.66 -1.93
CA GLU A 118 -8.58 -1.68 -3.34
C GLU A 118 -8.88 -3.11 -3.84
N ARG A 119 -8.60 -4.14 -3.03
CA ARG A 119 -8.79 -5.56 -3.37
C ARG A 119 -8.07 -5.96 -4.66
N LEU A 120 -6.83 -5.50 -4.81
CA LEU A 120 -6.03 -5.80 -5.98
C LEU A 120 -5.75 -7.31 -6.02
N SER A 121 -6.04 -7.93 -7.16
CA SER A 121 -5.53 -9.26 -7.46
C SER A 121 -4.01 -9.24 -7.63
N GLN A 122 -3.38 -10.43 -7.55
CA GLN A 122 -1.93 -10.58 -7.75
C GLN A 122 -1.46 -9.97 -9.09
N ASP A 123 -2.23 -10.20 -10.16
CA ASP A 123 -1.93 -9.66 -11.50
C ASP A 123 -2.11 -8.14 -11.58
N GLN A 124 -3.17 -7.58 -10.98
CA GLN A 124 -3.34 -6.11 -10.93
C GLN A 124 -2.24 -5.44 -10.12
N PHE A 125 -1.91 -6.00 -8.95
CA PHE A 125 -0.81 -5.52 -8.13
C PHE A 125 0.49 -5.55 -8.94
N LYS A 126 0.83 -6.69 -9.54
CA LYS A 126 2.02 -6.84 -10.38
C LYS A 126 2.07 -5.77 -11.47
N LYS A 127 1.00 -5.61 -12.25
CA LYS A 127 0.91 -4.61 -13.34
C LYS A 127 1.14 -3.18 -12.84
N LEU A 128 0.59 -2.82 -11.69
CA LEU A 128 0.75 -1.48 -11.11
C LEU A 128 2.16 -1.31 -10.51
N HIS A 129 2.67 -2.30 -9.81
CA HIS A 129 3.94 -2.24 -9.10
C HIS A 129 5.16 -2.20 -10.04
N ILE A 130 5.12 -2.93 -11.17
CA ILE A 130 6.20 -2.90 -12.17
C ILE A 130 6.03 -1.77 -13.20
N SER A 131 4.91 -1.04 -13.16
CA SER A 131 4.63 0.00 -14.14
C SER A 131 5.63 1.16 -14.03
N GLU A 132 6.20 1.56 -15.16
CA GLU A 132 7.06 2.75 -15.25
C GLU A 132 6.27 4.06 -15.22
N LYS A 133 4.94 4.03 -15.36
CA LYS A 133 4.10 5.23 -15.24
C LYS A 133 4.25 5.85 -13.86
N ASP A 134 4.65 7.11 -13.83
CA ASP A 134 4.84 7.92 -12.61
C ASP A 134 3.62 7.85 -11.68
N PHE A 135 2.41 7.93 -12.24
CA PHE A 135 1.14 7.83 -11.49
C PHE A 135 1.05 6.56 -10.60
N ASN A 136 1.65 5.46 -11.03
CA ASN A 136 1.59 4.19 -10.31
C ASN A 136 2.66 4.05 -9.23
N ARG A 137 3.63 4.97 -9.17
CA ARG A 137 4.71 4.96 -8.18
C ARG A 137 4.29 5.63 -6.88
N ILE A 138 4.91 5.20 -5.79
CA ILE A 138 4.78 5.83 -4.48
C ILE A 138 6.06 6.64 -4.21
N HIS A 139 5.91 7.94 -4.06
CA HIS A 139 6.98 8.90 -3.85
C HIS A 139 7.16 9.20 -2.36
N ASN A 140 8.36 9.63 -1.98
CA ASN A 140 8.61 10.13 -0.63
C ASN A 140 7.72 11.34 -0.34
N GLY A 141 7.08 11.36 0.83
CA GLY A 141 6.17 12.44 1.24
C GLY A 141 4.80 12.41 0.56
N GLN A 142 4.49 11.40 -0.26
CA GLN A 142 3.19 11.26 -0.89
C GLN A 142 2.10 10.86 0.11
N VAL A 143 0.91 11.39 -0.08
CA VAL A 143 -0.28 11.11 0.73
C VAL A 143 -1.29 10.31 -0.10
N LEU A 144 -1.75 9.17 0.42
CA LEU A 144 -2.91 8.44 -0.07
C LEU A 144 -4.10 8.72 0.85
N HIS A 145 -5.10 9.41 0.33
CA HIS A 145 -6.31 9.75 1.06
C HIS A 145 -7.46 8.87 0.60
N TYR A 146 -7.89 7.97 1.48
CA TYR A 146 -9.08 7.15 1.27
C TYR A 146 -10.30 7.75 1.96
N THR A 147 -11.45 7.73 1.29
CA THR A 147 -12.71 8.18 1.89
C THR A 147 -13.86 7.25 1.51
N ARG A 148 -14.80 7.10 2.44
CA ARG A 148 -16.12 6.50 2.20
C ARG A 148 -17.22 7.54 1.97
N ARG A 149 -16.88 8.83 2.06
CA ARG A 149 -17.78 9.92 1.69
C ARG A 149 -17.59 10.19 0.21
N ASN A 150 -18.65 10.02 -0.57
CA ASN A 150 -18.67 10.37 -1.98
C ASN A 150 -18.26 11.85 -2.13
N PRO A 151 -17.19 12.17 -2.87
CA PRO A 151 -16.68 13.53 -2.99
C PRO A 151 -17.62 14.51 -3.70
N GLU A 152 -18.51 14.02 -4.57
CA GLU A 152 -19.45 14.86 -5.34
C GLU A 152 -20.78 15.05 -4.58
N THR A 153 -21.31 13.98 -3.99
CA THR A 153 -22.65 13.98 -3.38
C THR A 153 -22.65 14.09 -1.86
N GLY A 154 -21.50 13.88 -1.21
CA GLY A 154 -21.37 13.86 0.24
C GLY A 154 -22.00 12.64 0.94
N ARG A 155 -22.60 11.71 0.18
CA ARG A 155 -23.21 10.49 0.72
C ARG A 155 -22.16 9.53 1.27
N MET A 156 -22.49 8.83 2.35
CA MET A 156 -21.62 7.84 2.95
C MET A 156 -21.84 6.47 2.29
N ALA A 157 -20.76 5.80 1.92
CA ALA A 157 -20.74 4.40 1.50
C ALA A 157 -20.25 3.49 2.63
N ASP A 158 -20.47 2.18 2.49
CA ASP A 158 -20.05 1.19 3.49
C ASP A 158 -18.52 1.00 3.54
N HIS A 159 -17.85 1.31 2.44
CA HIS A 159 -16.40 1.17 2.29
C HIS A 159 -15.78 2.45 1.78
N ALA A 160 -14.46 2.59 1.98
CA ALA A 160 -13.71 3.67 1.36
C ALA A 160 -13.65 3.44 -0.15
N ASN A 161 -14.53 4.08 -0.92
CA ASN A 161 -14.66 3.86 -2.36
C ASN A 161 -13.89 4.88 -3.19
N TRP A 162 -13.28 5.89 -2.58
CA TRP A 162 -12.53 6.90 -3.30
C TRP A 162 -11.12 7.07 -2.75
N LEU A 163 -10.17 7.24 -3.66
CA LEU A 163 -8.77 7.52 -3.40
C LEU A 163 -8.40 8.88 -4.03
N ARG A 164 -7.63 9.67 -3.30
CA ARG A 164 -6.92 10.85 -3.82
C ARG A 164 -5.45 10.75 -3.42
N MET A 165 -4.57 11.01 -4.37
CA MET A 165 -3.12 10.94 -4.20
C MET A 165 -2.56 12.37 -4.31
N VAL A 166 -1.77 12.78 -3.34
CA VAL A 166 -1.21 14.14 -3.28
C VAL A 166 0.30 14.07 -3.06
N ARG A 167 1.06 14.90 -3.77
CA ARG A 167 2.51 15.07 -3.61
C ARG A 167 2.79 16.51 -3.16
N PRO A 168 2.74 16.78 -1.84
CA PRO A 168 2.76 18.16 -1.33
C PRO A 168 4.07 18.90 -1.55
N THR A 169 5.16 18.18 -1.83
CA THR A 169 6.50 18.72 -2.00
C THR A 169 6.82 19.13 -3.44
N GLU A 170 5.94 18.84 -4.39
CA GLU A 170 6.09 19.26 -5.79
C GLU A 170 5.61 20.70 -5.99
N ASP A 171 6.17 21.38 -6.99
CA ASP A 171 5.78 22.75 -7.39
C ASP A 171 5.44 22.81 -8.89
N PRO A 172 4.16 23.00 -9.27
CA PRO A 172 2.99 23.11 -8.38
C PRO A 172 2.69 21.79 -7.68
N VAL A 173 1.94 21.85 -6.56
CA VAL A 173 1.50 20.64 -5.83
C VAL A 173 0.75 19.72 -6.78
N TRP A 174 1.24 18.49 -6.92
CA TRP A 174 0.56 17.49 -7.72
C TRP A 174 -0.57 16.82 -6.93
N ASP A 175 -1.71 16.68 -7.59
CA ASP A 175 -2.94 16.13 -7.03
C ASP A 175 -3.67 15.33 -8.10
N SER A 176 -3.97 14.06 -7.80
CA SER A 176 -4.70 13.20 -8.72
C SER A 176 -6.19 13.56 -8.88
N GLY A 177 -6.72 14.39 -7.97
CA GLY A 177 -8.15 14.47 -7.74
C GLY A 177 -8.71 13.18 -7.12
N TRP A 178 -10.02 13.17 -6.86
CA TRP A 178 -10.69 11.97 -6.37
C TRP A 178 -10.96 10.98 -7.50
N GLN A 179 -10.59 9.72 -7.26
CA GLN A 179 -10.82 8.60 -8.17
C GLN A 179 -11.63 7.53 -7.46
N GLU A 180 -12.62 6.96 -8.14
CA GLU A 180 -13.35 5.81 -7.63
C GLU A 180 -12.46 4.55 -7.71
N ILE A 181 -12.50 3.75 -6.64
CA ILE A 181 -11.73 2.53 -6.51
C ILE A 181 -12.48 1.39 -7.18
N ALA A 182 -11.95 0.91 -8.30
CA ALA A 182 -12.48 -0.23 -9.02
C ALA A 182 -12.06 -1.55 -8.36
N ARG A 183 -12.96 -2.13 -7.54
CA ARG A 183 -12.74 -3.46 -6.95
C ARG A 183 -13.21 -4.55 -7.92
N PRO A 184 -12.35 -5.52 -8.27
CA PRO A 184 -12.72 -6.55 -9.22
C PRO A 184 -13.75 -7.53 -8.61
N PHE A 185 -14.76 -7.87 -9.40
CA PHE A 185 -15.65 -9.01 -9.17
C PHE A 185 -15.63 -9.88 -10.41
N TYR A 186 -15.60 -11.21 -10.22
CA TYR A 186 -15.46 -12.15 -11.32
C TYR A 186 -16.68 -13.06 -11.36
N SER A 187 -17.33 -13.16 -12.52
CA SER A 187 -18.31 -14.21 -12.76
C SER A 187 -17.62 -15.55 -13.01
N ASN A 188 -18.36 -16.66 -12.94
CA ASN A 188 -17.83 -17.97 -13.32
C ASN A 188 -17.21 -17.98 -14.73
N LYS A 189 -17.78 -17.23 -15.67
CA LYS A 189 -17.24 -17.09 -17.02
C LYS A 189 -15.90 -16.37 -17.04
N ASP A 190 -15.73 -15.35 -16.19
CA ASP A 190 -14.47 -14.60 -16.08
C ASP A 190 -13.38 -15.47 -15.45
N LEU A 191 -13.71 -16.22 -14.40
CA LEU A 191 -12.80 -17.18 -13.77
C LEU A 191 -12.30 -18.24 -14.76
N LEU A 192 -13.20 -18.81 -15.58
CA LEU A 192 -12.83 -19.78 -16.62
C LEU A 192 -11.98 -19.16 -17.73
N LYS A 193 -12.19 -17.89 -18.07
CA LYS A 193 -11.30 -17.19 -19.01
C LYS A 193 -9.92 -17.02 -18.42
N ILE A 194 -9.79 -16.59 -17.16
CA ILE A 194 -8.51 -16.43 -16.47
C ILE A 194 -7.76 -17.77 -16.48
N ALA A 195 -8.41 -18.86 -16.06
CA ALA A 195 -7.80 -20.19 -15.99
C ALA A 195 -7.22 -20.69 -17.33
N ARG A 196 -7.85 -20.31 -18.46
CA ARG A 196 -7.37 -20.68 -19.81
C ARG A 196 -6.13 -19.92 -20.27
N HIS A 197 -5.84 -18.77 -19.68
CA HIS A 197 -4.70 -17.91 -20.06
C HIS A 197 -3.50 -18.08 -19.12
N VAL A 198 -3.61 -18.89 -18.06
CA VAL A 198 -2.46 -19.23 -17.23
C VAL A 198 -1.67 -20.32 -17.95
N PRO A 199 -0.42 -20.07 -18.38
CA PRO A 199 0.43 -21.12 -18.92
C PRO A 199 0.61 -22.21 -17.86
N LEU A 200 0.30 -23.46 -18.22
CA LEU A 200 0.55 -24.60 -17.35
C LEU A 200 2.06 -24.69 -17.10
N LEU A 201 2.47 -24.53 -15.84
CA LEU A 201 3.89 -24.62 -15.43
C LEU A 201 4.42 -26.06 -15.41
N VAL A 202 3.61 -27.03 -15.83
CA VAL A 202 4.00 -28.44 -15.93
C VAL A 202 3.65 -28.91 -17.34
N GLU A 203 4.67 -29.12 -18.17
CA GLU A 203 4.53 -29.95 -19.36
C GLU A 203 4.16 -31.36 -18.90
N LYS A 204 3.10 -31.92 -19.47
CA LYS A 204 2.71 -33.32 -19.25
C LYS A 204 3.69 -34.27 -19.92
#